data_AF-A0AAX6HQU1-F1
#
_entry.id   AF-A0AAX6HQU1-F1
#
_cell.length_a   1.000
_cell.length_b   1.000
_cell.length_c   1.000
_cell.angle_alpha   90.00
_cell.angle_beta   90.00
_cell.angle_gamma   90.00
#
_symmetry.space_group_name_H-M   'P 1'
#
loop_
_entity.id
_entity.type
_entity.pdbx_description
1 polymer ?
#
loop_
_entity_poly.entity_id
_entity_poly.type
_entity_poly.pdbx_seq_one_letter_code
_entity_poly.pdbx_strand_id
1 'polypeptide(L)'
;MEVSGRGFQDLPEGCIAHVISLTSPRDSCRSAGTSTAFRAAAESDTVWDRFLPSDICSVLSRAVEPVECSSRRELFFRLCDPILIDGGRMKFQMMKQAIISSI
;
A
#
# COMPACT_ATOMS: atom_id res chain seq x y z
N MET A 1 -23.80 33.66 4.52
CA MET A 1 -23.70 32.86 3.29
C MET A 1 -22.45 32.03 3.44
N GLU A 2 -22.57 30.83 4.03
CA GLU A 2 -21.44 29.93 4.14
C GLU A 2 -21.13 29.43 2.74
N VAL A 3 -19.98 29.81 2.21
CA VAL A 3 -19.40 29.11 1.06
C VAL A 3 -19.10 27.70 1.55
N SER A 4 -20.04 26.78 1.36
CA SER A 4 -19.77 25.35 1.46
C SER A 4 -18.86 24.99 0.29
N GLY A 5 -17.58 25.34 0.44
CA GLY A 5 -16.53 24.95 -0.50
C GLY A 5 -16.43 23.44 -0.46
N ARG A 6 -16.62 22.79 -1.61
CA ARG A 6 -16.44 21.33 -1.72
C ARG A 6 -15.02 21.00 -1.25
N GLY A 7 -14.91 20.24 -0.16
CA GLY A 7 -13.64 19.82 0.39
C GLY A 7 -13.09 18.62 -0.38
N PHE A 8 -11.80 18.31 -0.20
CA PHE A 8 -11.20 17.12 -0.82
C PHE A 8 -11.89 15.81 -0.37
N GLN A 9 -12.57 15.82 0.77
CA GLN A 9 -13.37 14.70 1.26
C GLN A 9 -14.66 14.44 0.45
N ASP A 10 -15.10 15.39 -0.38
CA ASP A 10 -16.30 15.25 -1.22
C ASP A 10 -15.99 14.62 -2.59
N LEU A 11 -14.71 14.34 -2.86
CA LEU A 11 -14.28 13.62 -4.06
C LEU A 11 -14.68 12.14 -3.98
N PRO A 12 -14.94 11.47 -5.11
CA PRO A 12 -15.11 10.02 -5.12
C PRO A 12 -13.89 9.32 -4.52
N GLU A 13 -14.12 8.26 -3.74
CA GLU A 13 -13.05 7.51 -3.06
C GLU A 13 -11.94 7.11 -4.03
N GLY A 14 -12.27 6.66 -5.24
CA GLY A 14 -11.29 6.30 -6.27
C GLY A 14 -10.36 7.44 -6.68
N CYS A 15 -10.83 8.69 -6.70
CA CYS A 15 -9.98 9.85 -6.97
C CYS A 15 -9.00 10.11 -5.82
N ILE A 16 -9.49 10.03 -4.57
CA ILE A 16 -8.67 10.19 -3.37
C ILE A 16 -7.62 9.07 -3.31
N ALA A 17 -8.04 7.82 -3.53
CA ALA A 17 -7.18 6.64 -3.55
C ALA A 17 -6.12 6.74 -4.65
N HIS A 18 -6.50 7.22 -5.84
CA HIS A 18 -5.54 7.44 -6.93
C HIS A 18 -4.44 8.42 -6.52
N VAL A 19 -4.79 9.58 -5.96
CA VAL A 19 -3.81 10.57 -5.49
C VAL A 19 -2.92 9.98 -4.39
N ILE A 20 -3.51 9.30 -3.41
CA ILE A 20 -2.76 8.66 -2.31
C ILE A 20 -1.80 7.59 -2.85
N SER A 21 -2.19 6.82 -3.87
CA SER A 21 -1.36 5.78 -4.48
C SER A 21 -0.10 6.30 -5.17
N LEU A 22 -0.05 7.60 -5.46
CA LEU A 22 1.12 8.29 -6.01
C LEU A 22 2.08 8.81 -4.92
N THR A 23 1.73 8.63 -3.65
CA THR A 23 2.56 9.03 -2.50
C THR A 23 3.39 7.86 -1.97
N SER A 24 4.13 8.06 -0.88
CA SER A 24 4.81 6.95 -0.21
C SER A 24 3.83 6.14 0.68
N PRO A 25 4.13 4.87 1.01
CA PRO A 25 3.35 4.10 2.00
C PRO A 25 3.20 4.82 3.34
N ARG A 26 4.23 5.59 3.75
CA ARG A 26 4.21 6.40 4.96
C ARG A 26 3.20 7.53 4.87
N ASP A 27 3.16 8.25 3.75
CA ASP A 27 2.24 9.37 3.54
C ASP A 27 0.80 8.88 3.39
N SER A 28 0.61 7.70 2.78
CA SER A 28 -0.68 7.01 2.75
C SER A 28 -1.20 6.74 4.17
N CYS A 29 -0.38 6.17 5.06
CA CYS A 29 -0.76 5.97 6.46
C CYS A 29 -1.11 7.28 7.18
N ARG A 30 -0.41 8.38 6.88
CA ARG A 30 -0.72 9.70 7.46
C ARG A 30 -2.04 10.27 6.94
N SER A 31 -2.32 10.06 5.65
CA SER A 31 -3.55 10.53 5.02
C SER A 31 -4.80 9.91 5.66
N ALA A 32 -4.72 8.67 6.16
CA ALA A 32 -5.81 8.03 6.89
C ALA A 32 -6.24 8.76 8.18
N GLY A 33 -5.41 9.67 8.69
CA GLY A 33 -5.70 10.50 9.86
C GLY A 33 -6.53 11.75 9.58
N THR A 34 -6.74 12.14 8.31
CA THR A 34 -7.33 13.45 7.98
C THR A 34 -8.86 13.45 8.02
N SER A 35 -9.50 12.43 7.44
CA SER A 35 -10.96 12.25 7.44
C SER A 35 -11.34 10.79 7.21
N THR A 36 -12.61 10.46 7.39
CA THR A 36 -13.13 9.10 7.11
C THR A 36 -13.02 8.73 5.63
N ALA A 37 -13.26 9.68 4.72
CA ALA A 37 -13.11 9.48 3.28
C ALA A 37 -11.65 9.18 2.89
N PHE A 38 -10.70 9.94 3.45
CA PHE A 38 -9.28 9.68 3.24
C PHE A 38 -8.83 8.37 3.88
N ARG A 39 -9.38 7.99 5.03
CA ARG A 39 -9.09 6.68 5.65
C ARG A 39 -9.50 5.52 4.76
N ALA A 40 -10.75 5.53 4.28
CA ALA A 40 -11.25 4.50 3.38
C ALA A 40 -10.36 4.39 2.13
N ALA A 41 -10.07 5.51 1.49
CA ALA A 41 -9.20 5.56 0.32
C ALA A 41 -7.76 5.08 0.61
N ALA A 42 -7.15 5.54 1.71
CA ALA A 42 -5.77 5.22 2.10
C ALA A 42 -5.55 3.75 2.48
N GLU A 43 -6.60 3.08 2.96
CA GLU A 43 -6.56 1.67 3.35
C GLU A 43 -6.99 0.75 2.21
N SER A 44 -7.50 1.30 1.11
CA SER A 44 -7.98 0.53 -0.05
C SER A 44 -6.86 -0.23 -0.76
N ASP A 45 -7.18 -1.42 -1.24
CA ASP A 45 -6.28 -2.25 -2.03
C ASP A 45 -5.72 -1.54 -3.27
N THR A 46 -6.48 -0.62 -3.87
CA THR A 46 -6.05 0.23 -5.00
C THR A 46 -4.77 1.01 -4.69
N VAL A 47 -4.64 1.51 -3.45
CA VAL A 47 -3.44 2.23 -3.00
C VAL A 47 -2.29 1.26 -2.82
N TRP A 48 -2.51 0.17 -2.11
CA TRP A 48 -1.46 -0.76 -1.70
C TRP A 48 -0.95 -1.63 -2.85
N ASP A 49 -1.75 -1.83 -3.89
CA ASP A 49 -1.31 -2.41 -5.17
C ASP A 49 -0.14 -1.66 -5.79
N ARG A 50 -0.13 -0.32 -5.67
CA ARG A 50 0.96 0.50 -6.22
C ARG A 50 2.25 0.42 -5.41
N PHE A 51 2.16 -0.01 -4.16
CA PHE A 51 3.32 -0.14 -3.27
C PHE A 51 3.92 -1.54 -3.29
N LEU A 52 3.18 -2.52 -3.78
CA LEU A 52 3.66 -3.88 -3.96
C LEU A 52 4.37 -4.03 -5.31
N PRO A 53 5.40 -4.89 -5.41
CA PRO A 53 5.99 -5.26 -6.68
C PRO A 53 4.96 -5.91 -7.60
N SER A 54 5.01 -5.64 -8.90
CA SER A 54 4.09 -6.24 -9.87
C SER A 54 4.19 -7.77 -9.95
N ASP A 55 5.36 -8.31 -9.60
CA ASP A 55 5.67 -9.74 -9.55
C ASP A 55 5.39 -10.38 -8.17
N ILE A 56 4.65 -9.70 -7.29
CA ILE A 56 4.43 -10.18 -5.92
C ILE A 56 3.86 -11.59 -5.86
N CYS A 57 2.92 -11.96 -6.74
CA CYS A 57 2.38 -13.32 -6.80
C CYS A 57 3.46 -14.37 -7.11
N SER A 58 4.44 -14.03 -7.95
CA SER A 58 5.58 -14.89 -8.26
C SER A 58 6.46 -15.09 -7.02
N VAL A 59 6.74 -14.02 -6.28
CA VAL A 59 7.48 -14.08 -5.02
C VAL A 59 6.76 -14.98 -4.01
N LEU A 60 5.43 -14.81 -3.84
CA LEU A 60 4.64 -15.60 -2.90
C LEU A 60 4.58 -17.09 -3.28
N SER A 61 4.56 -17.42 -4.57
CA SER A 61 4.60 -18.82 -5.03
C SER A 61 5.90 -19.55 -4.66
N ARG A 62 6.97 -18.79 -4.41
CA ARG A 62 8.29 -19.31 -4.01
C ARG A 62 8.47 -19.34 -2.50
N ALA A 63 7.51 -18.83 -1.73
CA ALA A 63 7.57 -18.80 -0.27
C ALA A 63 7.58 -20.22 0.31
N VAL A 64 8.40 -20.43 1.33
CA VAL A 64 8.48 -21.72 2.03
C VAL A 64 7.21 -21.97 2.85
N GLU A 65 6.67 -20.91 3.45
CA GLU A 65 5.42 -20.94 4.21
C GLU A 65 4.37 -20.08 3.48
N PRO A 66 3.11 -20.52 3.45
CA PRO A 66 2.03 -19.74 2.85
C PRO A 66 1.87 -18.40 3.59
N VAL A 67 1.82 -17.32 2.83
CA VAL A 67 1.55 -15.97 3.36
C VAL A 67 0.09 -15.65 3.11
N GLU A 68 -0.74 -15.81 4.14
CA GLU A 68 -2.16 -15.48 4.08
C GLU A 68 -2.38 -14.05 4.61
N CYS A 69 -3.04 -13.21 3.83
CA CYS A 69 -3.38 -11.83 4.17
C CYS A 69 -4.77 -11.50 3.63
N SER A 70 -5.53 -10.70 4.37
CA SER A 70 -6.90 -10.29 4.03
C SER A 70 -6.96 -9.07 3.10
N SER A 71 -5.85 -8.33 2.98
CA SER A 71 -5.72 -7.13 2.14
C SER A 71 -4.29 -6.95 1.63
N ARG A 72 -4.13 -6.11 0.60
CA ARG A 72 -2.81 -5.73 0.07
C ARG A 72 -2.00 -4.91 1.04
N ARG A 73 -2.69 -4.10 1.84
CA ARG A 73 -2.10 -3.36 2.96
C ARG A 73 -1.47 -4.31 3.97
N GLU A 74 -2.23 -5.31 4.41
CA GLU A 74 -1.74 -6.31 5.35
C GLU A 74 -0.54 -7.06 4.76
N LEU A 75 -0.63 -7.48 3.49
CA LEU A 75 0.47 -8.13 2.79
C LEU A 75 1.75 -7.26 2.79
N PHE A 76 1.64 -5.97 2.47
CA PHE A 76 2.78 -5.06 2.50
C PHE A 76 3.44 -5.03 3.89
N PHE A 77 2.65 -4.92 4.96
CA PHE A 77 3.18 -4.91 6.32
C PHE A 77 3.75 -6.25 6.74
N ARG A 78 3.14 -7.37 6.36
CA ARG A 78 3.68 -8.71 6.62
C ARG A 78 5.03 -8.91 5.96
N LEU A 79 5.21 -8.42 4.74
CA LEU A 79 6.46 -8.50 3.99
C LEU A 79 7.50 -7.46 4.45
N CYS A 80 7.15 -6.52 5.32
CA CYS A 80 8.17 -5.73 6.02
C CYS A 80 8.99 -6.58 6.99
N ASP A 81 8.54 -7.79 7.34
CA ASP A 81 9.34 -8.83 7.96
C ASP A 81 9.85 -9.79 6.88
N PRO A 82 11.11 -10.26 6.97
CA PRO A 82 11.67 -11.14 5.95
C PRO A 82 10.97 -12.49 5.93
N ILE A 83 10.56 -12.93 4.74
CA ILE A 83 10.07 -14.28 4.49
C ILE A 83 11.14 -15.13 3.79
N LEU A 84 11.11 -16.44 4.01
CA LEU A 84 11.98 -17.39 3.33
C LEU A 84 11.36 -17.79 1.99
N ILE A 85 12.16 -17.75 0.92
CA ILE A 85 11.77 -18.20 -0.41
C ILE A 85 12.78 -19.20 -0.97
N ASP A 86 12.40 -19.90 -2.03
CA ASP A 86 13.25 -20.86 -2.76
C ASP A 86 13.80 -22.00 -1.89
N GLY A 87 12.93 -22.60 -1.08
CA GLY A 87 13.32 -23.65 -0.14
C GLY A 87 14.24 -23.14 0.98
N GLY A 88 14.17 -21.85 1.30
CA GLY A 88 14.90 -21.24 2.42
C GLY A 88 16.30 -20.73 2.08
N ARG A 89 16.71 -20.79 0.81
CA ARG A 89 18.03 -20.30 0.37
C ARG A 89 18.08 -18.77 0.22
N MET A 90 16.93 -18.13 0.08
CA MET A 90 16.82 -16.69 -0.13
C MET A 90 15.79 -16.10 0.84
N LYS A 91 15.94 -14.80 1.11
CA LYS A 91 15.00 -14.02 1.93
C LYS A 91 14.43 -12.90 1.08
N PHE A 92 13.12 -12.69 1.18
CA PHE A 92 12.43 -11.55 0.58
C PHE A 92 11.88 -10.65 1.67
N GLN A 93 12.04 -9.34 1.51
CA GLN A 93 11.52 -8.34 2.44
C GLN A 93 11.25 -7.04 1.69
N MET A 94 10.15 -6.36 2.02
CA MET A 94 9.84 -5.02 1.57
C MET A 94 10.70 -4.02 2.35
N MET A 95 11.50 -3.24 1.62
CA MET A 95 12.21 -2.11 2.21
C MET A 95 11.21 -0.99 2.49
N LYS A 96 11.32 -0.39 3.68
CA LYS A 96 10.42 0.69 4.13
C LYS A 96 10.63 2.03 3.39
N GLN A 97 11.41 2.07 2.32
CA GLN A 97 11.76 3.31 1.62
C GLN A 97 11.98 3.06 0.12
N ALA A 98 10.98 3.37 -0.69
CA ALA A 98 11.19 3.69 -2.10
C ALA A 98 11.84 5.08 -2.15
N ILE A 99 13.18 5.13 -2.10
CA ILE A 99 13.87 6.28 -2.66
C ILE A 99 13.67 6.15 -4.17
N ILE A 100 13.00 7.14 -4.73
CA ILE A 100 12.89 7.37 -6.18
C ILE A 100 14.30 7.18 -6.74
N SER A 101 14.52 6.04 -7.40
CA SER A 101 15.74 5.86 -8.19
C SER A 101 15.50 6.62 -9.48
N SER A 102 16.29 7.68 -9.62
CA SER A 102 16.28 8.68 -10.68
C SER A 102 16.09 8.11 -12.09
N ILE A 103 15.31 8.82 -12.90
CA ILE A 103 15.62 9.01 -14.32
C ILE A 103 16.19 10.42 -14.45
#